data_AF-A0A3B7MRM8-F1
#
_entry.id   AF-A0A3B7MRM8-F1
#
_cell.length_a   1.000
_cell.length_b   1.000
_cell.length_c   1.000
_cell.angle_alpha   90.00
_cell.angle_beta   90.00
_cell.angle_gamma   90.00
#
_symmetry.space_group_name_H-M   'P 1'
#
loop_
_entity.id
_entity.type
_entity.pdbx_description
1 polymer ?
#
loop_
_entity_poly.entity_id
_entity_poly.type
_entity_poly.pdbx_seq_one_letter_code
_entity_poly.pdbx_strand_id
1 'polypeptide(L)'
;MITQPTDCVLAIGFSTDPDQLMSELSATHKDFAKSIKRNGRANDQDLYEKLTGFTGLYKSNIAAIRALGVTVLENFTASDARQLPPCQSLTVLAHFKPPTVLPEDILDAGLIEQAIMHQQDLFGPVPREAPDSKRKLTLWESLNELLKDTAFYKRAGLSTFITEHEERTLPLIYIRYLNRLALESIFFHALAKGCLVELYDGLYTVQEIVGMIPSTFIGPIDISICHSIIVQDEVQRVQPRRHAFGVEHPLSLDFKIIFYKGLMQKLALEPKDYITAYFELLTSLKKNLQP
;
A
#
# COMPACT_ATOMS: atom_id res chain seq x y z
N MET A 1 -23.91 0.37 -10.96
CA MET A 1 -24.04 -0.66 -12.03
C MET A 1 -24.39 -1.96 -11.32
N ILE A 2 -25.41 -2.72 -11.75
CA ILE A 2 -25.69 -4.01 -11.09
C ILE A 2 -24.54 -4.96 -11.40
N THR A 3 -23.88 -5.47 -10.36
CA THR A 3 -22.66 -6.28 -10.46
C THR A 3 -22.94 -7.69 -9.95
N GLN A 4 -22.50 -8.70 -10.69
CA GLN A 4 -22.44 -10.09 -10.26
C GLN A 4 -20.99 -10.53 -10.07
N PRO A 5 -20.71 -11.63 -9.34
CA PRO A 5 -19.34 -12.12 -9.17
C PRO A 5 -18.62 -12.38 -10.50
N THR A 6 -19.32 -12.82 -11.56
CA THR A 6 -18.76 -13.03 -12.90
C THR A 6 -18.29 -11.75 -13.59
N ASP A 7 -18.74 -10.60 -13.12
CA ASP A 7 -18.32 -9.28 -13.61
C ASP A 7 -17.10 -8.73 -12.87
N CYS A 8 -16.59 -9.44 -11.86
CA CYS A 8 -15.53 -8.98 -10.97
C CYS A 8 -14.18 -9.62 -11.31
N VAL A 9 -13.12 -8.83 -11.13
CA VAL A 9 -11.73 -9.30 -11.15
C VAL A 9 -11.10 -9.09 -9.79
N LEU A 10 -10.48 -10.15 -9.26
CA LEU A 10 -9.60 -10.09 -8.11
C LEU A 10 -8.15 -10.28 -8.56
N ALA A 11 -7.32 -9.27 -8.38
CA ALA A 11 -5.90 -9.28 -8.68
C ALA A 11 -5.07 -9.38 -7.39
N ILE A 12 -4.10 -10.30 -7.35
CA ILE A 12 -3.25 -10.54 -6.17
C ILE A 12 -1.79 -10.29 -6.54
N GLY A 13 -1.22 -9.21 -6.01
CA GLY A 13 0.12 -8.73 -6.36
C GLY A 13 1.28 -9.38 -5.59
N PHE A 14 1.04 -10.37 -4.74
CA PHE A 14 2.10 -11.09 -4.03
C PHE A 14 1.95 -12.60 -4.24
N SER A 15 3.05 -13.34 -4.02
CA SER A 15 3.04 -14.79 -4.14
C SER A 15 2.13 -15.44 -3.09
N THR A 16 1.36 -16.44 -3.52
CA THR A 16 0.60 -17.33 -2.61
C THR A 16 1.38 -18.62 -2.30
N ASP A 17 2.67 -18.66 -2.60
CA ASP A 17 3.58 -19.78 -2.33
C ASP A 17 4.58 -19.41 -1.22
N PRO A 18 4.60 -20.12 -0.07
CA PRO A 18 5.49 -19.79 1.05
C PRO A 18 6.97 -19.91 0.68
N ASP A 19 7.38 -20.85 -0.17
CA ASP A 19 8.78 -21.02 -0.58
C ASP A 19 9.26 -19.81 -1.38
N GLN A 20 8.43 -19.35 -2.32
CA GLN A 20 8.67 -18.13 -3.08
C GLN A 20 8.76 -16.92 -2.15
N LEU A 21 7.84 -16.75 -1.19
CA LEU A 21 7.88 -15.63 -0.23
C LEU A 21 9.15 -15.65 0.64
N MET A 22 9.66 -16.82 1.02
CA MET A 22 10.94 -16.91 1.72
C MET A 22 12.11 -16.46 0.84
N SER A 23 12.12 -16.84 -0.43
CA SER A 23 13.17 -16.40 -1.37
C SER A 23 13.18 -14.86 -1.55
N GLU A 24 12.00 -14.23 -1.50
CA GLU A 24 11.82 -12.78 -1.63
C GLU A 24 12.40 -11.98 -0.47
N LEU A 25 12.74 -12.59 0.66
CA LEU A 25 13.43 -11.91 1.77
C LEU A 25 14.76 -11.28 1.35
N SER A 26 15.41 -11.87 0.35
CA SER A 26 16.66 -11.37 -0.22
C SER A 26 16.47 -10.43 -1.41
N ALA A 27 15.27 -10.40 -2.01
CA ALA A 27 15.01 -9.66 -3.25
C ALA A 27 14.90 -8.15 -2.99
N THR A 28 15.65 -7.32 -3.72
CA THR A 28 15.65 -5.85 -3.54
C THR A 28 14.37 -5.18 -4.00
N HIS A 29 13.62 -5.83 -4.91
CA HIS A 29 12.37 -5.33 -5.50
C HIS A 29 11.12 -5.87 -4.80
N LYS A 30 11.26 -6.37 -3.57
CA LYS A 30 10.19 -6.94 -2.74
C LYS A 30 10.29 -6.45 -1.30
N ASP A 31 9.17 -6.26 -0.64
CA ASP A 31 9.05 -5.81 0.75
C ASP A 31 8.04 -6.62 1.58
N PHE A 32 7.08 -7.33 0.98
CA PHE A 32 5.99 -7.97 1.70
C PHE A 32 6.49 -8.97 2.74
N ALA A 33 7.24 -9.99 2.33
CA ALA A 33 7.81 -10.98 3.23
C ALA A 33 8.73 -10.34 4.29
N LYS A 34 9.51 -9.32 3.90
CA LYS A 34 10.38 -8.56 4.81
C LYS A 34 9.56 -7.82 5.87
N SER A 35 8.42 -7.25 5.49
CA SER A 35 7.52 -6.55 6.41
C SER A 35 6.96 -7.48 7.47
N ILE A 36 6.61 -8.71 7.09
CA ILE A 36 6.16 -9.75 8.03
C ILE A 36 7.29 -10.13 8.99
N LYS A 37 8.51 -10.35 8.47
CA LYS A 37 9.70 -10.67 9.28
C LYS A 37 10.00 -9.57 10.30
N ARG A 38 10.02 -8.30 9.86
CA ARG A 38 10.28 -7.12 10.70
C ARG A 38 9.26 -6.99 11.83
N ASN A 39 7.99 -7.21 11.56
CA ASN A 39 6.92 -7.10 12.56
C ASN A 39 6.90 -8.26 13.56
N GLY A 40 7.32 -9.45 13.14
CA GLY A 40 7.25 -10.65 13.97
C GLY A 40 8.46 -10.88 14.88
N ARG A 41 9.63 -10.29 14.60
CA ARG A 41 10.92 -10.68 15.22
C ARG A 41 11.16 -12.20 15.20
N ALA A 42 10.58 -12.87 14.20
CA ALA A 42 10.57 -14.31 14.06
C ALA A 42 11.92 -14.78 13.49
N ASN A 43 12.36 -15.97 13.91
CA ASN A 43 13.40 -16.69 13.18
C ASN A 43 12.84 -17.18 11.82
N ASP A 44 13.69 -17.74 10.96
CA ASP A 44 13.26 -18.15 9.62
C ASP A 44 12.25 -19.30 9.61
N GLN A 45 12.28 -20.19 10.61
CA GLN A 45 11.32 -21.29 10.76
C GLN A 45 9.94 -20.76 11.16
N ASP A 46 9.87 -19.93 12.21
CA ASP A 46 8.64 -19.30 12.68
C ASP A 46 8.00 -18.45 11.57
N LEU A 47 8.84 -17.76 10.78
CA LEU A 47 8.39 -17.00 9.62
C LEU A 47 7.80 -17.91 8.55
N TYR A 48 8.46 -19.02 8.21
CA TYR A 48 7.95 -19.97 7.21
C TYR A 48 6.60 -20.56 7.61
N GLU A 49 6.43 -20.94 8.89
CA GLU A 49 5.15 -21.43 9.41
C GLU A 49 4.05 -20.37 9.31
N LYS A 50 4.37 -19.12 9.65
CA LYS A 50 3.44 -17.99 9.50
C LYS A 50 3.06 -17.76 8.04
N LEU A 51 4.02 -17.80 7.11
CA LEU A 51 3.76 -17.65 5.68
C LEU A 51 2.96 -18.83 5.12
N THR A 52 3.18 -20.04 5.63
CA THR A 52 2.41 -21.24 5.28
C THR A 52 0.94 -21.08 5.71
N GLY A 53 0.70 -20.63 6.95
CA GLY A 53 -0.66 -20.36 7.42
C GLY A 53 -1.36 -19.26 6.62
N PHE A 54 -0.65 -18.15 6.36
CA PHE A 54 -1.11 -17.04 5.54
C PHE A 54 -1.49 -17.50 4.12
N THR A 55 -0.57 -18.17 3.42
CA THR A 55 -0.80 -18.64 2.04
C THR A 55 -1.89 -19.72 1.95
N GLY A 56 -2.00 -20.59 2.96
CA GLY A 56 -3.10 -21.57 3.07
C GLY A 56 -4.48 -20.89 3.18
N LEU A 57 -4.59 -19.85 4.02
CA LEU A 57 -5.81 -19.04 4.11
C LEU A 57 -6.16 -18.43 2.75
N TYR A 58 -5.17 -17.86 2.05
CA TYR A 58 -5.39 -17.28 0.73
C TYR A 58 -5.85 -18.29 -0.30
N LYS A 59 -5.15 -19.42 -0.45
CA LYS A 59 -5.49 -20.48 -1.41
C LYS A 59 -6.93 -20.99 -1.21
N SER A 60 -7.33 -21.23 0.04
CA SER A 60 -8.69 -21.69 0.34
C SER A 60 -9.78 -20.65 -0.02
N ASN A 61 -9.56 -19.37 0.27
CA ASN A 61 -10.50 -18.32 -0.08
C ASN A 61 -10.52 -18.04 -1.59
N ILE A 62 -9.37 -18.07 -2.27
CA ILE A 62 -9.28 -17.94 -3.74
C ILE A 62 -10.09 -19.03 -4.44
N ALA A 63 -9.96 -20.28 -3.99
CA ALA A 63 -10.76 -21.38 -4.55
C ALA A 63 -12.26 -21.13 -4.40
N ALA A 64 -12.72 -20.67 -3.23
CA ALA A 64 -14.12 -20.32 -3.00
C ALA A 64 -14.59 -19.13 -3.84
N ILE A 65 -13.74 -18.10 -4.00
CA ILE A 65 -14.02 -16.92 -4.82
C ILE A 65 -14.15 -17.30 -6.30
N ARG A 66 -13.26 -18.16 -6.83
CA ARG A 66 -13.35 -18.71 -8.18
C ARG A 66 -14.64 -19.51 -8.38
N ALA A 67 -15.06 -20.30 -7.39
CA ALA A 67 -16.30 -21.07 -7.45
C ALA A 67 -17.56 -20.19 -7.56
N LEU A 68 -17.49 -18.91 -7.18
CA LEU A 68 -18.56 -17.93 -7.37
C LEU A 68 -18.56 -17.31 -8.78
N GLY A 69 -17.55 -17.56 -9.61
CA GLY A 69 -17.43 -17.05 -10.97
C GLY A 69 -16.49 -15.85 -11.14
N VAL A 70 -15.83 -15.40 -10.08
CA VAL A 70 -14.87 -14.28 -10.14
C VAL A 70 -13.62 -14.66 -10.93
N THR A 71 -13.15 -13.75 -11.79
CA THR A 71 -11.83 -13.91 -12.43
C THR A 71 -10.73 -13.58 -11.43
N VAL A 72 -9.90 -14.55 -11.08
CA VAL A 72 -8.79 -14.35 -10.13
C VAL A 72 -7.45 -14.41 -10.84
N LEU A 73 -6.74 -13.28 -10.84
CA LEU A 73 -5.39 -13.10 -11.35
C LEU A 73 -4.39 -13.23 -10.18
N GLU A 74 -3.77 -14.40 -10.05
CA GLU A 74 -2.67 -14.62 -9.11
C GLU A 74 -1.35 -14.13 -9.72
N ASN A 75 -0.38 -13.77 -8.88
CA ASN A 75 0.92 -13.25 -9.33
C ASN A 75 0.77 -12.03 -10.26
N PHE A 76 -0.16 -11.14 -9.92
CA PHE A 76 -0.53 -9.99 -10.74
C PHE A 76 0.63 -9.00 -10.88
N THR A 77 0.97 -8.67 -12.14
CA THR A 77 2.09 -7.82 -12.53
C THR A 77 1.64 -6.45 -13.03
N ALA A 78 2.60 -5.55 -13.23
CA ALA A 78 2.34 -4.28 -13.91
C ALA A 78 1.88 -4.45 -15.38
N SER A 79 2.26 -5.54 -16.04
CA SER A 79 1.80 -5.86 -17.39
C SER A 79 0.32 -6.26 -17.39
N ASP A 80 -0.09 -7.11 -16.44
CA ASP A 80 -1.48 -7.54 -16.29
C ASP A 80 -2.41 -6.36 -15.99
N ALA A 81 -1.94 -5.40 -15.18
CA ALA A 81 -2.68 -4.18 -14.90
C ALA A 81 -2.98 -3.35 -16.15
N ARG A 82 -2.12 -3.39 -17.17
CA ARG A 82 -2.35 -2.70 -18.45
C ARG A 82 -3.24 -3.50 -19.40
N GLN A 83 -3.39 -4.79 -19.16
CA GLN A 83 -4.12 -5.74 -20.00
C GLN A 83 -5.29 -6.37 -19.23
N LEU A 84 -5.97 -5.57 -18.40
CA LEU A 84 -7.06 -6.06 -17.58
C LEU A 84 -8.14 -6.72 -18.43
N PRO A 85 -8.62 -7.91 -18.04
CA PRO A 85 -9.76 -8.52 -18.69
C PRO A 85 -11.01 -7.64 -18.52
N PRO A 86 -11.99 -7.73 -19.44
CA PRO A 86 -13.25 -7.03 -19.30
C PRO A 86 -13.90 -7.34 -17.95
N CYS A 87 -14.17 -6.31 -17.17
CA CYS A 87 -14.82 -6.42 -15.87
C CYS A 87 -15.56 -5.14 -15.52
N GLN A 88 -16.56 -5.26 -14.65
CA GLN A 88 -17.27 -4.11 -14.07
C GLN A 88 -16.60 -3.62 -12.80
N SER A 89 -15.89 -4.48 -12.06
CA SER A 89 -15.22 -4.13 -10.81
C SER A 89 -13.84 -4.79 -10.73
N LEU A 90 -12.86 -4.04 -10.25
CA LEU A 90 -11.50 -4.50 -10.01
C LEU A 90 -11.15 -4.37 -8.53
N THR A 91 -10.74 -5.47 -7.91
CA THR A 91 -10.12 -5.46 -6.58
C THR A 91 -8.65 -5.84 -6.69
N VAL A 92 -7.77 -5.02 -6.14
CA VAL A 92 -6.32 -5.28 -6.10
C VAL A 92 -5.88 -5.54 -4.67
N LEU A 93 -5.48 -6.79 -4.38
CA LEU A 93 -4.83 -7.19 -3.13
C LEU A 93 -3.33 -7.12 -3.31
N ALA A 94 -2.70 -6.15 -2.65
CA ALA A 94 -1.26 -5.92 -2.75
C ALA A 94 -0.70 -5.43 -1.42
N HIS A 95 0.62 -5.53 -1.26
CA HIS A 95 1.31 -4.93 -0.12
C HIS A 95 1.64 -3.47 -0.42
N PHE A 96 1.68 -2.65 0.63
CA PHE A 96 2.14 -1.26 0.54
C PHE A 96 3.31 -1.07 1.49
N LYS A 97 4.49 -0.78 0.92
CA LYS A 97 5.67 -0.36 1.67
C LYS A 97 5.36 0.99 2.33
N PRO A 98 5.32 1.07 3.67
CA PRO A 98 4.88 2.28 4.36
C PRO A 98 5.85 3.46 4.14
N PRO A 99 5.46 4.69 4.53
CA PRO A 99 6.31 5.87 4.39
C PRO A 99 7.59 5.86 5.24
N THR A 100 7.65 4.99 6.25
CA THR A 100 8.79 4.82 7.16
C THR A 100 10.11 4.70 6.39
N VAL A 101 11.10 5.50 6.79
CA VAL A 101 12.48 5.34 6.28
C VAL A 101 13.06 4.11 6.95
N LEU A 102 13.54 3.16 6.15
CA LEU A 102 14.30 2.02 6.65
C LEU A 102 15.80 2.32 6.58
N PRO A 103 16.65 1.66 7.40
CA PRO A 103 18.09 1.84 7.27
C PRO A 103 18.59 1.58 5.84
N GLU A 104 18.09 0.55 5.17
CA GLU A 104 18.42 0.24 3.78
C GLU A 104 17.97 1.32 2.76
N ASP A 105 17.03 2.19 3.12
CA ASP A 105 16.62 3.29 2.26
C ASP A 105 17.66 4.41 2.20
N ILE A 106 18.55 4.53 3.19
CA ILE A 106 19.63 5.52 3.18
C ILE A 106 20.78 4.99 2.32
N LEU A 107 20.81 5.46 1.08
CA LEU A 107 21.77 5.05 0.05
C LEU A 107 23.09 5.79 0.20
N ASP A 108 23.04 7.09 0.55
CA ASP A 108 24.22 7.92 0.79
C ASP A 108 23.98 8.86 1.99
N ALA A 109 24.52 8.48 3.14
CA ALA A 109 24.41 9.27 4.37
C ALA A 109 25.13 10.64 4.27
N GLY A 110 26.24 10.70 3.52
CA GLY A 110 27.03 11.92 3.38
C GLY A 110 26.29 12.98 2.57
N LEU A 111 25.66 12.59 1.47
CA LEU A 111 24.84 13.49 0.67
C LEU A 111 23.60 13.98 1.42
N ILE A 112 22.94 13.12 2.21
CA ILE A 112 21.82 13.54 3.07
C ILE A 112 22.28 14.61 4.06
N GLU A 113 23.38 14.39 4.78
CA GLU A 113 23.87 15.37 5.74
C GLU A 113 24.27 16.69 5.10
N GLN A 114 24.94 16.65 3.95
CA GLN A 114 25.24 17.85 3.19
C GLN A 114 23.96 18.60 2.83
N ALA A 115 22.95 17.92 2.29
CA ALA A 115 21.67 18.56 1.95
C ALA A 115 21.00 19.18 3.19
N ILE A 116 21.00 18.49 4.33
CA ILE A 116 20.47 19.01 5.60
C ILE A 116 21.27 20.26 6.04
N MET A 117 22.60 20.24 5.94
CA MET A 117 23.46 21.38 6.30
C MET A 117 23.23 22.61 5.43
N HIS A 118 22.85 22.44 4.16
CA HIS A 118 22.53 23.54 3.25
C HIS A 118 21.10 24.08 3.45
N GLN A 119 20.22 23.34 4.13
CA GLN A 119 18.81 23.67 4.36
C GLN A 119 18.47 23.63 5.87
N GLN A 120 19.30 24.26 6.70
CA GLN A 120 19.16 24.22 8.17
C GLN A 120 17.84 24.79 8.68
N ASP A 121 17.25 25.72 7.94
CA ASP A 121 15.93 26.30 8.20
C ASP A 121 14.81 25.26 8.08
N LEU A 122 14.96 24.29 7.17
CA LEU A 122 13.96 23.24 6.95
C LEU A 122 14.06 22.12 7.99
N PHE A 123 15.27 21.68 8.29
CA PHE A 123 15.55 20.49 9.10
C PHE A 123 15.85 20.77 10.58
N GLY A 124 16.15 22.03 10.94
CA GLY A 124 16.58 22.40 12.27
C GLY A 124 18.02 21.96 12.60
N PRO A 125 18.41 21.99 13.90
CA PRO A 125 19.75 21.59 14.31
C PRO A 125 19.97 20.10 14.10
N VAL A 126 20.83 19.76 13.15
CA VAL A 126 21.31 18.39 12.91
C VAL A 126 22.13 17.93 14.11
N PRO A 127 22.02 16.67 14.55
CA PRO A 127 23.00 16.09 15.47
C PRO A 127 24.39 16.17 14.82
N ARG A 128 25.20 17.14 15.24
CA ARG A 128 26.58 17.29 14.77
C ARG A 128 27.38 16.13 15.37
N GLU A 129 28.05 15.37 14.50
CA GLU A 129 29.13 14.44 14.85
C GLU A 129 28.70 13.17 15.61
N ALA A 130 27.78 12.39 15.04
CA ALA A 130 27.73 10.97 15.39
C ALA A 130 29.00 10.28 14.86
N PRO A 131 29.65 9.38 15.62
CA PRO A 131 30.71 8.52 15.10
C PRO A 131 30.22 7.80 13.84
N ASP A 132 31.10 7.56 12.86
CA ASP A 132 30.73 6.91 11.58
C ASP A 132 29.93 5.61 11.79
N SER A 133 30.22 4.86 12.86
CA SER A 133 29.53 3.62 13.22
C SER A 133 28.06 3.80 13.63
N LYS A 134 27.62 5.00 14.03
CA LYS A 134 26.24 5.33 14.44
C LYS A 134 25.54 6.31 13.51
N ARG A 135 26.28 6.93 12.59
CA ARG A 135 25.82 7.98 11.68
C ARG A 135 24.52 7.62 10.96
N LYS A 136 24.47 6.45 10.32
CA LYS A 136 23.29 5.97 9.58
C LYS A 136 22.07 5.75 10.48
N LEU A 137 22.28 5.32 11.73
CA LEU A 137 21.19 5.13 12.70
C LEU A 137 20.61 6.48 13.14
N THR A 138 21.47 7.45 13.49
CA THR A 138 21.03 8.79 13.89
C THR A 138 20.27 9.50 12.77
N LEU A 139 20.73 9.37 11.52
CA LEU A 139 20.00 9.88 10.35
C LEU A 139 18.65 9.19 10.20
N TRP A 140 18.62 7.85 10.27
CA TRP A 140 17.38 7.08 10.19
C TRP A 140 16.34 7.52 11.24
N GLU A 141 16.74 7.72 12.50
CA GLU A 141 15.87 8.22 13.57
C GLU A 141 15.37 9.64 13.25
N SER A 142 16.27 10.56 12.89
CA SER A 142 15.94 11.95 12.58
C SER A 142 14.95 12.05 11.41
N LEU A 143 15.18 11.30 10.33
CA LEU A 143 14.28 11.28 9.18
C LEU A 143 12.89 10.74 9.55
N ASN A 144 12.81 9.72 10.39
CA ASN A 144 11.52 9.19 10.84
C ASN A 144 10.78 10.12 11.83
N GLU A 145 11.49 10.95 12.60
CA GLU A 145 10.85 12.03 13.37
C GLU A 145 10.28 13.11 12.45
N LEU A 146 10.99 13.49 11.38
CA LEU A 146 10.48 14.44 10.38
C LEU A 146 9.23 13.91 9.67
N LEU A 147 9.11 12.60 9.46
CA LEU A 147 7.88 12.03 8.91
C LEU A 147 6.64 12.30 9.79
N LYS A 148 6.82 12.54 11.10
CA LYS A 148 5.72 12.83 12.03
C LYS A 148 5.39 14.32 12.12
N ASP A 149 6.21 15.21 11.58
CA ASP A 149 5.99 16.66 11.59
C ASP A 149 4.84 17.03 10.63
N THR A 150 3.76 17.57 11.17
CA THR A 150 2.53 17.87 10.41
C THR A 150 2.67 19.01 9.40
N ALA A 151 3.78 19.76 9.44
CA ALA A 151 4.04 20.91 8.58
C ALA A 151 5.31 20.74 7.71
N PHE A 152 6.06 19.64 7.84
CA PHE A 152 7.34 19.49 7.13
C PHE A 152 7.20 19.56 5.61
N TYR A 153 6.29 18.79 5.01
CA TYR A 153 6.10 18.81 3.55
C TYR A 153 5.77 20.21 3.00
N LYS A 154 5.09 21.05 3.78
CA LYS A 154 4.79 22.44 3.41
C LYS A 154 6.02 23.32 3.45
N ARG A 155 6.81 23.23 4.53
CA ARG A 155 8.08 23.96 4.65
C ARG A 155 9.06 23.54 3.55
N ALA A 156 9.02 22.28 3.15
CA ALA A 156 9.77 21.73 2.03
C ALA A 156 9.26 22.19 0.65
N GLY A 157 8.17 22.95 0.58
CA GLY A 157 7.61 23.44 -0.67
C GLY A 157 6.95 22.37 -1.54
N LEU A 158 6.56 21.22 -0.96
CA LEU A 158 5.83 20.19 -1.71
C LEU A 158 4.46 20.73 -2.10
N SER A 159 4.23 20.90 -3.40
CA SER A 159 2.92 21.26 -3.93
C SER A 159 1.99 20.06 -3.77
N THR A 160 0.92 20.24 -2.98
CA THR A 160 -0.15 19.27 -2.83
C THR A 160 -1.44 19.85 -3.43
N PHE A 161 -2.36 18.97 -3.80
CA PHE A 161 -3.70 19.37 -4.25
C PHE A 161 -4.70 19.50 -3.10
N ILE A 162 -4.21 19.38 -1.86
CA ILE A 162 -5.03 19.29 -0.67
C ILE A 162 -5.32 20.72 -0.20
N THR A 163 -6.60 21.02 -0.01
CA THR A 163 -7.01 22.31 0.53
C THR A 163 -6.66 22.43 2.02
N GLU A 164 -6.49 23.65 2.52
CA GLU A 164 -6.24 23.89 3.95
C GLU A 164 -7.30 23.28 4.88
N HIS A 165 -8.53 23.09 4.39
CA HIS A 165 -9.61 22.46 5.13
C HIS A 165 -9.40 20.94 5.24
N GLU A 166 -9.12 20.28 4.11
CA GLU A 166 -8.88 18.83 4.05
C GLU A 166 -7.65 18.42 4.88
N GLU A 167 -6.62 19.27 4.90
CA GLU A 167 -5.40 19.05 5.68
C GLU A 167 -5.66 18.84 7.17
N ARG A 168 -6.66 19.53 7.75
CA ARG A 168 -7.00 19.40 9.18
C ARG A 168 -7.60 18.04 9.51
N THR A 169 -8.07 17.32 8.51
CA THR A 169 -8.73 16.02 8.63
C THR A 169 -7.89 14.88 8.08
N LEU A 170 -6.68 15.16 7.58
CA LEU A 170 -5.81 14.12 7.02
C LEU A 170 -5.40 13.12 8.11
N PRO A 171 -5.56 11.81 7.85
CA PRO A 171 -4.99 10.79 8.72
C PRO A 171 -3.47 10.95 8.84
N LEU A 172 -2.90 10.66 10.01
CA LEU A 172 -1.45 10.80 10.26
C LEU A 172 -0.59 10.02 9.24
N ILE A 173 -1.08 8.88 8.74
CA ILE A 173 -0.37 8.13 7.71
C ILE A 173 -0.22 8.91 6.40
N TYR A 174 -1.22 9.73 6.06
CA TYR A 174 -1.20 10.57 4.87
C TYR A 174 -0.17 11.70 5.02
N ILE A 175 -0.09 12.31 6.21
CA ILE A 175 0.95 13.30 6.53
C ILE A 175 2.34 12.67 6.38
N ARG A 176 2.54 11.45 6.91
CA ARG A 176 3.80 10.70 6.74
C ARG A 176 4.12 10.42 5.27
N TYR A 177 3.11 10.11 4.46
CA TYR A 177 3.26 9.93 3.02
C TYR A 177 3.76 11.21 2.34
N LEU A 178 3.14 12.35 2.60
CA LEU A 178 3.57 13.64 2.03
C LEU A 178 4.98 14.03 2.48
N ASN A 179 5.30 13.85 3.76
CA ASN A 179 6.64 14.10 4.26
C ASN A 179 7.66 13.18 3.60
N ARG A 180 7.31 11.90 3.37
CA ARG A 180 8.19 10.97 2.67
C ARG A 180 8.48 11.43 1.24
N LEU A 181 7.46 11.87 0.50
CA LEU A 181 7.66 12.44 -0.84
C LEU A 181 8.54 13.69 -0.83
N ALA A 182 8.36 14.57 0.16
CA ALA A 182 9.19 15.77 0.31
C ALA A 182 10.66 15.41 0.58
N LEU A 183 10.93 14.46 1.49
CA LEU A 183 12.29 13.97 1.76
C LEU A 183 12.93 13.35 0.51
N GLU A 184 12.18 12.54 -0.24
CA GLU A 184 12.66 11.95 -1.50
C GLU A 184 12.98 13.01 -2.56
N SER A 185 12.19 14.07 -2.64
CA SER A 185 12.47 15.19 -3.55
C SER A 185 13.74 15.95 -3.17
N ILE A 186 14.02 16.10 -1.87
CA ILE A 186 15.20 16.83 -1.38
C ILE A 186 16.48 15.99 -1.51
N PHE A 187 16.41 14.71 -1.13
CA PHE A 187 17.58 13.84 -1.08
C PHE A 187 17.80 13.05 -2.36
N PHE A 188 16.80 12.99 -3.25
CA PHE A 188 16.86 12.38 -4.58
C PHE A 188 17.57 11.01 -4.59
N HIS A 189 18.81 10.93 -5.10
CA HIS A 189 19.56 9.67 -5.19
C HIS A 189 20.16 9.18 -3.87
N ALA A 190 20.16 10.00 -2.83
CA ALA A 190 20.69 9.63 -1.52
C ALA A 190 19.68 8.87 -0.64
N LEU A 191 18.38 8.92 -0.99
CA LEU A 191 17.30 8.23 -0.31
C LEU A 191 16.49 7.38 -1.30
N ALA A 192 16.31 6.10 -1.01
CA ALA A 192 15.49 5.22 -1.81
C ALA A 192 14.01 5.61 -1.75
N LYS A 193 13.27 5.30 -2.82
CA LYS A 193 11.82 5.50 -2.85
C LYS A 193 11.11 4.65 -1.77
N GLY A 194 10.18 5.27 -1.07
CA GLY A 194 9.23 4.68 -0.14
C GLY A 194 7.82 4.75 -0.71
N CYS A 195 6.82 4.42 0.11
CA CYS A 195 5.41 4.53 -0.28
C CYS A 195 5.07 3.77 -1.58
N LEU A 196 5.63 2.56 -1.71
CA LEU A 196 5.53 1.75 -2.92
C LEU A 196 4.46 0.68 -2.75
N VAL A 197 3.67 0.45 -3.80
CA VAL A 197 2.78 -0.71 -3.93
C VAL A 197 3.59 -1.85 -4.51
N GLU A 198 3.53 -3.00 -3.85
CA GLU A 198 4.19 -4.21 -4.31
C GLU A 198 3.25 -5.04 -5.18
N LEU A 199 3.64 -5.24 -6.43
CA LEU A 199 3.07 -6.21 -7.35
C LEU A 199 4.01 -7.41 -7.49
N TYR A 200 3.60 -8.40 -8.28
CA TYR A 200 4.34 -9.65 -8.35
C TYR A 200 5.71 -9.48 -9.02
N ASP A 201 5.85 -8.51 -9.92
CA ASP A 201 7.07 -8.20 -10.65
C ASP A 201 7.92 -7.08 -10.03
N GLY A 202 7.44 -6.37 -9.00
CA GLY A 202 8.24 -5.34 -8.35
C GLY A 202 7.48 -4.35 -7.47
N LEU A 203 8.20 -3.29 -7.09
CA LEU A 203 7.69 -2.18 -6.30
C LEU A 203 7.44 -0.97 -7.20
N TYR A 204 6.25 -0.39 -7.10
CA TYR A 204 5.80 0.71 -7.93
C TYR A 204 5.34 1.88 -7.07
N THR A 205 5.62 3.09 -7.51
CA THR A 205 5.05 4.30 -6.91
C THR A 205 3.53 4.31 -7.09
N VAL A 206 2.86 5.08 -6.23
CA VAL A 206 1.41 5.27 -6.34
C VAL A 206 1.03 5.79 -7.73
N GLN A 207 1.78 6.76 -8.26
CA GLN A 207 1.59 7.33 -9.60
C GLN A 207 1.69 6.28 -10.70
N GLU A 208 2.68 5.38 -10.61
CA GLU A 208 2.84 4.29 -11.57
C GLU A 208 1.65 3.34 -11.54
N ILE A 209 1.16 2.95 -10.36
CA ILE A 209 -0.04 2.11 -10.23
C ILE A 209 -1.27 2.78 -10.86
N VAL A 210 -1.49 4.07 -10.56
CA VAL A 210 -2.62 4.81 -11.14
C VAL A 210 -2.51 4.90 -12.67
N GLY A 211 -1.28 5.09 -13.18
CA GLY A 211 -0.98 5.12 -14.61
C GLY A 211 -1.13 3.78 -15.32
N MET A 212 -1.06 2.64 -14.60
CA MET A 212 -1.24 1.31 -15.20
C MET A 212 -2.70 0.97 -15.50
N ILE A 213 -3.67 1.55 -14.77
CA ILE A 213 -5.08 1.22 -14.94
C ILE A 213 -5.57 1.79 -16.29
N PRO A 214 -6.03 0.94 -17.24
CA PRO A 214 -6.36 1.34 -18.61
C PRO A 214 -7.38 2.47 -18.60
N SER A 215 -7.17 3.55 -19.37
CA SER A 215 -8.05 4.73 -19.41
C SER A 215 -9.52 4.41 -19.73
N THR A 216 -9.76 3.28 -20.40
CA THR A 216 -11.09 2.76 -20.77
C THR A 216 -11.85 2.13 -19.60
N PHE A 217 -11.19 1.75 -18.51
CA PHE A 217 -11.86 1.22 -17.33
C PHE A 217 -12.65 2.34 -16.61
N ILE A 218 -13.94 2.11 -16.38
CA ILE A 218 -14.87 3.07 -15.73
C ILE A 218 -15.52 2.51 -14.47
N GLY A 219 -15.22 1.27 -14.12
CA GLY A 219 -15.78 0.59 -12.95
C GLY A 219 -15.19 1.08 -11.62
N PRO A 220 -15.76 0.65 -10.49
CA PRO A 220 -15.12 0.78 -9.19
C PRO A 220 -13.77 0.06 -9.12
N ILE A 221 -12.84 0.67 -8.39
CA ILE A 221 -11.53 0.08 -8.04
C ILE A 221 -11.42 0.00 -6.53
N ASP A 222 -11.41 -1.22 -6.01
CA ASP A 222 -11.14 -1.50 -4.61
C ASP A 222 -9.64 -1.79 -4.45
N ILE A 223 -8.91 -0.79 -3.98
CA ILE A 223 -7.47 -0.91 -3.74
C ILE A 223 -7.31 -1.50 -2.35
N SER A 224 -7.38 -2.81 -2.29
CA SER A 224 -7.31 -3.57 -1.05
C SER A 224 -5.87 -3.78 -0.56
N ILE A 225 -5.14 -2.67 -0.36
CA ILE A 225 -3.76 -2.64 0.19
C ILE A 225 -3.69 -2.03 1.61
N CYS A 226 -2.58 -2.21 2.32
CA CYS A 226 -2.31 -1.47 3.56
C CYS A 226 -2.31 0.05 3.28
N HIS A 227 -3.07 0.85 4.03
CA HIS A 227 -3.17 2.32 3.83
C HIS A 227 -3.72 2.76 2.47
N SER A 228 -4.77 2.09 2.00
CA SER A 228 -5.37 2.32 0.68
C SER A 228 -5.87 3.73 0.40
N ILE A 229 -6.13 4.54 1.43
CA ILE A 229 -6.55 5.95 1.28
C ILE A 229 -5.57 6.77 0.42
N ILE A 230 -4.26 6.53 0.54
CA ILE A 230 -3.24 7.26 -0.23
C ILE A 230 -3.41 6.99 -1.73
N VAL A 231 -3.61 5.74 -2.10
CA VAL A 231 -3.74 5.34 -3.52
C VAL A 231 -5.12 5.69 -4.05
N GLN A 232 -6.15 5.59 -3.22
CA GLN A 232 -7.50 6.03 -3.54
C GLN A 232 -7.51 7.50 -3.96
N ASP A 233 -6.95 8.38 -3.12
CA ASP A 233 -6.94 9.82 -3.38
C ASP A 233 -6.19 10.12 -4.69
N GLU A 234 -5.09 9.43 -4.96
CA GLU A 234 -4.35 9.61 -6.21
C GLU A 234 -5.15 9.14 -7.43
N VAL A 235 -5.88 8.02 -7.34
CA VAL A 235 -6.78 7.58 -8.43
C VAL A 235 -7.87 8.61 -8.67
N GLN A 236 -8.53 9.09 -7.62
CA GLN A 236 -9.58 10.10 -7.75
C GLN A 236 -9.06 11.40 -8.35
N ARG A 237 -7.83 11.79 -8.01
CA ARG A 237 -7.18 12.99 -8.56
C ARG A 237 -6.89 12.87 -10.04
N VAL A 238 -6.27 11.78 -10.48
CA VAL A 238 -5.86 11.59 -11.88
C VAL A 238 -7.06 11.23 -12.76
N GLN A 239 -8.06 10.54 -12.19
CA GLN A 239 -9.23 10.04 -12.90
C GLN A 239 -10.52 10.32 -12.11
N PRO A 240 -11.02 11.57 -12.07
CA PRO A 240 -12.17 11.97 -11.25
C PRO A 240 -13.48 11.24 -11.53
N ARG A 241 -13.58 10.57 -12.69
CA ARG A 241 -14.73 9.75 -13.08
C ARG A 241 -14.70 8.32 -12.53
N ARG A 242 -13.62 7.91 -11.86
CA ARG A 242 -13.46 6.57 -11.29
C ARG A 242 -13.77 6.58 -9.81
N HIS A 243 -14.54 5.59 -9.40
CA HIS A 243 -14.82 5.35 -7.99
C HIS A 243 -13.74 4.44 -7.42
N ALA A 244 -12.62 5.03 -7.01
CA ALA A 244 -11.72 4.36 -6.09
C ALA A 244 -12.25 4.52 -4.68
N PHE A 245 -12.23 3.46 -3.89
CA PHE A 245 -12.62 3.51 -2.49
C PHE A 245 -11.73 2.62 -1.63
N GLY A 246 -11.70 2.94 -0.34
CA GLY A 246 -10.81 2.35 0.63
C GLY A 246 -11.33 2.54 2.04
N VAL A 247 -10.61 1.95 2.99
CA VAL A 247 -10.90 2.05 4.42
C VAL A 247 -9.87 2.95 5.08
N GLU A 248 -10.31 3.81 5.98
CA GLU A 248 -9.43 4.74 6.71
C GLU A 248 -8.39 3.99 7.56
N HIS A 249 -8.80 2.91 8.21
CA HIS A 249 -7.92 2.09 9.03
C HIS A 249 -7.30 0.95 8.22
N PRO A 250 -6.00 0.66 8.41
CA PRO A 250 -5.36 -0.46 7.76
C PRO A 250 -6.04 -1.76 8.21
N LEU A 251 -6.64 -2.47 7.26
CA LEU A 251 -7.10 -3.84 7.46
C LEU A 251 -5.97 -4.79 7.09
N SER A 252 -5.79 -5.85 7.88
CA SER A 252 -4.86 -6.92 7.53
C SER A 252 -5.28 -7.56 6.21
N LEU A 253 -4.28 -7.99 5.43
CA LEU A 253 -4.50 -8.67 4.16
C LEU A 253 -5.40 -9.92 4.34
N ASP A 254 -5.19 -10.68 5.41
CA ASP A 254 -6.05 -11.82 5.80
C ASP A 254 -7.53 -11.45 5.92
N PHE A 255 -7.83 -10.33 6.57
CA PHE A 255 -9.20 -9.85 6.67
C PHE A 255 -9.75 -9.48 5.29
N LYS A 256 -8.95 -8.84 4.44
CA LYS A 256 -9.41 -8.38 3.13
C LYS A 256 -9.81 -9.52 2.20
N ILE A 257 -9.06 -10.62 2.16
CA ILE A 257 -9.43 -11.77 1.32
C ILE A 257 -10.72 -12.45 1.84
N ILE A 258 -10.90 -12.55 3.15
CA ILE A 258 -12.13 -13.09 3.77
C ILE A 258 -13.31 -12.17 3.50
N PHE A 259 -13.12 -10.86 3.67
CA PHE A 259 -14.12 -9.83 3.41
C PHE A 259 -14.56 -9.87 1.95
N TYR A 260 -13.62 -9.92 1.01
CA TYR A 260 -13.93 -9.99 -0.41
C TYR A 260 -14.71 -11.25 -0.78
N LYS A 261 -14.36 -12.42 -0.20
CA LYS A 261 -15.18 -13.63 -0.35
C LYS A 261 -16.62 -13.40 0.13
N GLY A 262 -16.80 -12.80 1.32
CA GLY A 262 -18.13 -12.46 1.85
C GLY A 262 -18.90 -11.50 0.94
N LEU A 263 -18.21 -10.53 0.34
CA LEU A 263 -18.79 -9.59 -0.62
C LEU A 263 -19.29 -10.31 -1.87
N MET A 264 -18.49 -11.23 -2.42
CA MET A 264 -18.87 -12.01 -3.59
C MET A 264 -20.04 -12.94 -3.28
N GLN A 265 -20.07 -13.58 -2.10
CA GLN A 265 -21.20 -14.39 -1.67
C GLN A 265 -22.48 -13.55 -1.58
N LYS A 266 -22.39 -12.32 -1.06
CA LYS A 266 -23.53 -11.40 -1.00
C LYS A 266 -24.02 -11.00 -2.39
N LEU A 267 -23.12 -10.64 -3.31
CA LEU A 267 -23.47 -10.30 -4.70
C LEU A 267 -24.04 -11.49 -5.47
N ALA A 268 -23.61 -12.71 -5.17
CA ALA A 268 -24.17 -13.93 -5.77
C ALA A 268 -25.63 -14.17 -5.36
N LEU A 269 -25.98 -13.86 -4.11
CA LEU A 269 -27.35 -14.01 -3.59
C LEU A 269 -28.26 -12.87 -4.04
N GLU A 270 -27.73 -11.65 -4.09
CA GLU A 270 -28.50 -10.43 -4.35
C GLU A 270 -27.67 -9.47 -5.22
N PRO A 271 -27.76 -9.58 -6.56
CA PRO A 271 -27.07 -8.69 -7.48
C PRO A 271 -27.44 -7.24 -7.23
N LYS A 272 -26.44 -6.39 -6.99
CA LYS A 272 -26.61 -4.97 -6.72
C LYS A 272 -25.36 -4.19 -7.08
N ASP A 273 -25.37 -2.88 -6.81
CA ASP A 273 -24.19 -2.05 -6.99
C ASP A 273 -23.04 -2.51 -6.07
N TYR A 274 -21.84 -2.68 -6.63
CA TYR A 274 -20.66 -3.18 -5.93
C TYR A 274 -20.34 -2.37 -4.67
N ILE A 275 -20.39 -1.03 -4.77
CA ILE A 275 -20.06 -0.13 -3.67
C ILE A 275 -21.13 -0.24 -2.57
N THR A 276 -22.41 -0.30 -2.95
CA THR A 276 -23.51 -0.53 -1.99
C THR A 276 -23.34 -1.86 -1.25
N ALA A 277 -23.07 -2.96 -1.96
CA ALA A 277 -22.84 -4.27 -1.33
C ALA A 277 -21.64 -4.25 -0.37
N TYR A 278 -20.56 -3.56 -0.75
CA TYR A 278 -19.37 -3.40 0.07
C TYR A 278 -19.70 -2.73 1.42
N PHE A 279 -20.34 -1.57 1.38
CA PHE A 279 -20.65 -0.82 2.61
C PHE A 279 -21.71 -1.51 3.47
N GLU A 280 -22.70 -2.18 2.86
CA GLU A 280 -23.64 -3.03 3.61
C GLU A 280 -22.91 -4.13 4.38
N LEU A 281 -22.00 -4.86 3.72
CA LEU A 281 -21.23 -5.93 4.37
C LEU A 281 -20.35 -5.38 5.49
N LEU A 282 -19.62 -4.30 5.23
CA LEU A 282 -18.77 -3.64 6.23
C LEU A 282 -19.58 -3.19 7.45
N THR A 283 -20.78 -2.65 7.23
CA THR A 283 -21.68 -2.20 8.30
C THR A 283 -22.20 -3.37 9.13
N SER A 284 -22.60 -4.47 8.49
CA SER A 284 -23.02 -5.70 9.17
C SER A 284 -21.90 -6.30 10.02
N LEU A 285 -20.66 -6.31 9.53
CA LEU A 285 -19.51 -6.78 10.31
C LEU A 285 -19.22 -5.88 11.51
N LYS A 286 -19.30 -4.55 11.36
CA LYS A 286 -19.11 -3.61 12.48
C LYS A 286 -20.13 -3.83 13.61
N LYS A 287 -21.40 -4.07 13.26
CA LYS A 287 -22.46 -4.34 14.25
C LYS A 287 -22.20 -5.63 15.03
N ASN A 288 -21.68 -6.66 14.37
CA ASN A 288 -21.39 -7.96 15.01
C ASN A 288 -20.10 -7.96 15.85
N LEU A 289 -19.24 -6.94 15.70
CA LEU A 289 -17.98 -6.79 16.44
C LEU A 289 -18.09 -5.81 17.61
N GLN A 290 -19.24 -5.12 17.78
CA GLN A 290 -19.52 -4.32 18.96
C GLN A 290 -20.05 -5.25 20.06
N PRO A 291 -19.34 -5.37 21.21
CA PRO A 291 -19.74 -6.24 22.32
C PRO A 291 -21.04 -5.77 22.99
#